data_AF-A0A7C3RUE6-F1
#
_entry.id   AF-A0A7C3RUE6-F1
#
_cell.length_a   1.000
_cell.length_b   1.000
_cell.length_c   1.000
_cell.angle_alpha   90.00
_cell.angle_beta   90.00
_cell.angle_gamma   90.00
#
_symmetry.space_group_name_H-M   'P 1'
#
loop_
_entity.id
_entity.type
_entity.pdbx_description
1 polymer ?
#
loop_
_entity_poly.entity_id
_entity_poly.type
_entity_poly.pdbx_seq_one_letter_code
_entity_poly.pdbx_strand_id
1 'polypeptide(L)'
;MSTILPLSDDKFKLLAKELGLSEEEVMRQSLRTFLERKLKEIKAEIYLIKTKYMISSIEEFEELYKEGKIEEKDSFEDFRRLDHLEFKKEELEKILEELK
;
A
#
# COMPACT_ATOMS: atom_id res chain seq x y z
N MET A 1 16.70 -12.84 -10.36
CA MET A 1 15.50 -13.70 -10.36
C MET A 1 15.29 -14.18 -8.94
N SER A 2 14.34 -13.61 -8.20
CA SER A 2 14.02 -14.16 -6.87
C SER A 2 13.26 -15.46 -7.08
N THR A 3 13.86 -16.58 -6.74
CA THR A 3 13.17 -17.86 -6.63
C THR A 3 12.14 -17.72 -5.51
N ILE A 4 10.89 -17.44 -5.86
CA ILE A 4 9.77 -17.62 -4.93
C ILE A 4 9.76 -19.13 -4.66
N LEU A 5 10.26 -19.54 -3.49
CA LEU A 5 10.13 -20.92 -3.05
C LEU A 5 8.63 -21.24 -3.09
N PRO A 6 8.19 -22.32 -3.76
CA PRO A 6 6.81 -22.73 -3.66
C PRO A 6 6.53 -22.98 -2.18
N LEU A 7 5.52 -22.29 -1.66
CA LEU A 7 5.05 -22.52 -0.32
C LEU A 7 4.35 -23.88 -0.36
N SER A 8 5.09 -24.94 -0.10
CA SER A 8 4.57 -26.31 -0.12
C SER A 8 3.43 -26.42 0.89
N ASP A 9 2.30 -27.02 0.49
CA ASP A 9 1.11 -27.26 1.33
C ASP A 9 1.48 -27.83 2.71
N ASP A 10 2.52 -28.65 2.79
CA ASP A 10 3.03 -29.26 4.03
C ASP A 10 3.47 -28.24 5.09
N LYS A 11 4.01 -27.09 4.69
CA LYS A 11 4.44 -26.03 5.62
C LYS A 11 3.26 -25.24 6.16
N PHE A 12 2.24 -25.01 5.34
CA PHE A 12 1.01 -24.33 5.76
C PHE A 12 0.24 -25.20 6.75
N LYS A 13 0.13 -26.50 6.47
CA LYS A 13 -0.44 -27.51 7.37
C LYS A 13 0.27 -27.57 8.71
N LEU A 14 1.60 -27.57 8.69
CA LEU A 14 2.40 -27.55 9.91
C LEU A 14 2.10 -26.28 10.73
N LEU A 15 2.14 -25.10 10.10
CA LEU A 15 1.85 -23.84 10.77
C LEU A 15 0.43 -23.80 11.36
N ALA A 16 -0.57 -24.25 10.60
CA ALA A 16 -1.95 -24.35 11.05
C ALA A 16 -2.05 -25.23 12.32
N LYS A 17 -1.41 -26.41 12.29
CA LYS A 17 -1.36 -27.31 13.44
C LYS A 17 -0.67 -26.69 14.66
N GLU A 18 0.52 -26.10 14.48
CA GLU A 18 1.31 -25.51 15.58
C GLU A 18 0.60 -24.30 16.20
N LEU A 19 -0.14 -23.53 15.40
CA LEU A 19 -0.90 -22.36 15.85
C LEU A 19 -2.31 -22.72 16.37
N GLY A 20 -2.75 -23.97 16.21
CA GLY A 20 -4.11 -24.39 16.56
C GLY A 20 -5.21 -23.73 15.71
N LEU A 21 -4.88 -23.38 14.46
CA LEU A 21 -5.77 -22.71 13.50
C LEU A 21 -6.07 -23.64 12.32
N SER A 22 -7.14 -23.37 11.58
CA SER A 22 -7.34 -23.97 10.25
C SER A 22 -6.35 -23.36 9.24
N GLU A 23 -6.06 -24.10 8.16
CA GLU A 23 -5.26 -23.59 7.04
C GLU A 23 -5.88 -22.31 6.45
N GLU A 24 -7.21 -22.22 6.39
CA GLU A 24 -7.93 -21.03 5.92
C GLU A 24 -7.69 -19.82 6.84
N GLU A 25 -7.71 -20.01 8.16
CA GLU A 25 -7.46 -18.93 9.12
C GLU A 25 -6.01 -18.44 9.04
N VAL A 26 -5.03 -19.34 8.94
CA VAL A 26 -3.63 -18.95 8.74
C VAL A 26 -3.49 -18.18 7.43
N MET A 27 -4.13 -18.64 6.36
CA MET A 27 -4.08 -17.97 5.06
C MET A 27 -4.72 -16.58 5.14
N ARG A 28 -5.92 -16.46 5.68
CA ARG A 28 -6.63 -15.18 5.85
C ARG A 28 -5.82 -14.19 6.70
N GLN A 29 -5.28 -14.63 7.83
CA GLN A 29 -4.46 -13.78 8.70
C GLN A 29 -3.15 -13.37 8.01
N SER A 30 -2.52 -14.27 7.26
CA SER A 30 -1.28 -13.97 6.53
C SER A 30 -1.49 -12.93 5.42
N LEU A 31 -2.55 -13.07 4.62
CA LEU A 31 -2.93 -12.13 3.57
C LEU A 31 -3.27 -10.77 4.16
N ARG A 32 -4.11 -10.75 5.20
CA ARG A 32 -4.48 -9.52 5.90
C ARG A 32 -3.26 -8.79 6.44
N THR A 33 -2.40 -9.49 7.17
CA THR A 33 -1.16 -8.90 7.75
C THR A 33 -0.24 -8.35 6.67
N PHE A 34 -0.10 -9.06 5.55
CA PHE A 34 0.71 -8.62 4.42
C PHE A 34 0.14 -7.35 3.77
N LEU A 35 -1.17 -7.31 3.50
CA LEU A 35 -1.84 -6.18 2.89
C LEU A 35 -1.86 -4.95 3.82
N GLU A 36 -2.12 -5.13 5.11
CA GLU A 36 -2.06 -4.05 6.12
C GLU A 36 -0.66 -3.43 6.18
N ARG A 37 0.40 -4.25 6.13
CA ARG A 37 1.78 -3.77 6.07
C ARG A 37 2.04 -2.96 4.80
N LYS A 38 1.61 -3.46 3.64
CA LYS A 38 1.75 -2.75 2.35
C LYS A 38 0.99 -1.43 2.33
N LEU A 39 -0.21 -1.42 2.88
CA LEU A 39 -1.02 -0.20 3.03
C LEU A 39 -0.33 0.81 3.94
N LYS A 40 0.31 0.37 5.03
CA LYS A 40 1.10 1.26 5.91
C LYS A 40 2.31 1.87 5.19
N GLU A 41 3.01 1.08 4.39
CA GLU A 41 4.14 1.55 3.56
C GLU A 41 3.67 2.63 2.57
N ILE A 42 2.56 2.40 1.86
CA ILE A 42 1.96 3.38 0.93
C ILE A 42 1.53 4.65 1.66
N LYS A 43 0.83 4.53 2.80
CA LYS A 43 0.37 5.68 3.59
C LYS A 43 1.53 6.55 4.08
N ALA A 44 2.65 5.93 4.48
CA ALA A 44 3.85 6.66 4.89
C ALA A 44 4.45 7.43 3.70
N GLU A 45 4.48 6.84 2.52
CA GLU A 45 4.99 7.48 1.31
C GLU A 45 4.12 8.66 0.86
N ILE A 46 2.80 8.49 0.86
CA ILE A 46 1.83 9.57 0.63
C ILE A 46 2.08 10.71 1.62
N TYR A 47 2.23 10.39 2.91
CA TYR A 47 2.47 11.38 3.95
C TYR A 47 3.76 12.18 3.71
N LEU A 48 4.83 11.53 3.28
CA LEU A 48 6.10 12.21 2.97
C LEU A 48 5.95 13.19 1.81
N ILE A 49 5.27 12.80 0.73
CA ILE A 49 5.02 13.69 -0.41
C ILE A 49 4.14 14.86 0.02
N LYS A 50 3.01 14.58 0.69
CA LYS A 50 2.08 15.61 1.18
C LYS A 50 2.77 16.63 2.10
N THR A 51 3.62 16.15 3.00
CA THR A 51 4.38 17.02 3.92
C THR A 51 5.42 17.86 3.17
N LYS A 52 6.10 17.30 2.16
CA LYS A 52 7.10 18.03 1.34
C LYS A 52 6.51 19.27 0.67
N TYR A 53 5.26 19.19 0.20
CA TYR A 53 4.57 20.29 -0.48
C TYR A 53 3.58 21.06 0.41
N MET A 54 3.42 20.65 1.67
CA MET A 54 2.44 21.20 2.61
C MET A 54 0.99 21.14 2.08
N ILE A 55 0.64 20.00 1.48
CA ILE A 55 -0.67 19.74 0.88
C ILE A 55 -1.38 18.57 1.56
N SER A 56 -2.70 18.52 1.44
CA SER A 56 -3.57 17.47 1.99
C SER A 56 -4.12 16.54 0.92
N SER A 57 -4.08 16.92 -0.37
CA SER A 57 -4.62 16.14 -1.48
C SER A 57 -3.90 16.41 -2.80
N ILE A 58 -4.17 15.58 -3.82
CA ILE A 58 -3.64 15.78 -5.17
C ILE A 58 -4.17 17.07 -5.81
N GLU A 59 -5.42 17.46 -5.50
CA GLU A 59 -6.02 18.70 -6.00
C GLU A 59 -5.28 19.93 -5.45
N GLU A 60 -4.88 19.92 -4.18
CA GLU A 60 -4.05 20.98 -3.62
C GLU A 60 -2.67 21.05 -4.31
N PHE A 61 -2.12 19.92 -4.76
CA PHE A 61 -0.90 19.89 -5.58
C PHE A 61 -1.13 20.64 -6.91
N GLU A 62 -2.25 20.38 -7.58
CA GLU A 62 -2.60 21.08 -8.83
C GLU A 62 -2.77 22.59 -8.63
N GLU A 63 -3.36 23.01 -7.50
CA GLU A 63 -3.48 24.43 -7.17
C GLU A 63 -2.10 25.09 -7.00
N LEU A 64 -1.10 24.40 -6.45
CA LEU A 64 0.27 24.93 -6.39
C LEU A 64 0.86 25.20 -7.78
N TYR A 65 0.55 24.38 -8.78
CA TYR A 65 0.94 24.65 -10.18
C TYR A 65 0.22 25.86 -10.75
N LYS A 66 -1.10 25.95 -10.55
CA LYS A 66 -1.93 27.06 -11.05
C LYS A 66 -1.49 28.41 -10.47
N GLU A 67 -1.11 28.41 -9.20
CA GLU A 67 -0.60 29.59 -8.50
C GLU A 67 0.88 29.89 -8.80
N GLY A 68 1.57 29.01 -9.53
CA GLY A 68 2.99 29.15 -9.84
C GLY A 68 3.91 29.03 -8.62
N LYS A 69 3.46 28.37 -7.54
CA LYS A 69 4.24 28.14 -6.32
C LYS A 69 5.31 27.06 -6.50
N ILE A 70 5.11 26.15 -7.45
CA ILE A 70 6.04 25.08 -7.82
C ILE A 70 6.07 24.92 -9.34
N GLU A 71 7.18 24.38 -9.87
CA GLU A 71 7.34 24.13 -11.31
C GLU A 71 7.24 22.62 -11.63
N GLU A 72 6.49 22.28 -12.69
CA GLU A 72 6.29 20.88 -13.11
C GLU A 72 7.62 20.15 -13.35
N LYS A 73 8.62 20.83 -13.90
CA LYS A 73 9.94 20.24 -14.19
C LYS A 73 10.56 19.57 -12.95
N ASP A 74 10.34 20.13 -11.76
CA ASP A 74 10.97 19.68 -10.52
C ASP A 74 10.04 18.84 -9.63
N SER A 75 8.72 18.92 -9.81
CA SER A 75 7.72 18.26 -8.96
C SER A 75 6.81 17.25 -9.66
N PHE A 76 6.89 17.09 -10.98
CA PHE A 76 6.01 16.20 -11.75
C PHE A 76 6.15 14.71 -11.37
N GLU A 77 7.35 14.27 -11.00
CA GLU A 77 7.54 12.89 -10.55
C GLU A 77 6.78 12.61 -9.25
N ASP A 78 6.84 13.54 -8.28
CA ASP A 78 6.12 13.41 -7.02
C ASP A 78 4.61 13.50 -7.23
N PHE A 79 4.14 14.36 -8.14
CA PHE A 79 2.72 14.44 -8.50
C PHE A 79 2.20 13.10 -9.03
N ARG A 80 2.85 12.54 -10.06
CA ARG A 80 2.46 11.24 -10.62
C ARG A 80 2.54 10.11 -9.60
N ARG A 81 3.54 10.18 -8.72
CA ARG A 81 3.73 9.20 -7.67
C ARG A 81 2.61 9.27 -6.63
N LEU A 82 2.21 10.48 -6.22
CA LEU A 82 1.12 10.69 -5.28
C LEU A 82 -0.20 10.14 -5.84
N ASP A 83 -0.55 10.49 -7.07
CA ASP A 83 -1.76 9.99 -7.76
C ASP A 83 -1.82 8.45 -7.78
N HIS A 84 -0.73 7.80 -8.21
CA HIS A 84 -0.64 6.34 -8.23
C HIS A 84 -0.75 5.71 -6.84
N LEU A 85 -0.14 6.32 -5.83
CA LEU A 85 -0.19 5.82 -4.46
C LEU A 85 -1.59 5.95 -3.87
N GLU A 86 -2.30 7.05 -4.13
CA GLU A 86 -3.67 7.25 -3.68
C GLU A 86 -4.61 6.21 -4.31
N PHE A 87 -4.50 5.98 -5.62
CA PHE A 87 -5.23 4.90 -6.29
C PHE A 87 -4.93 3.52 -5.67
N LYS A 88 -3.65 3.17 -5.50
CA LYS A 88 -3.27 1.89 -4.88
C LYS A 88 -3.74 1.73 -3.46
N LYS A 89 -3.72 2.81 -2.67
CA LYS A 89 -4.21 2.82 -1.29
C LYS A 89 -5.69 2.43 -1.28
N GLU A 90 -6.50 3.03 -2.14
CA GLU A 90 -7.94 2.72 -2.23
C GLU A 90 -8.19 1.27 -2.63
N GLU A 91 -7.46 0.75 -3.63
CA GLU A 91 -7.61 -0.65 -4.05
C GLU A 91 -7.25 -1.64 -2.92
N LEU A 92 -6.18 -1.38 -2.18
CA LEU A 92 -5.82 -2.22 -1.02
C LEU A 92 -6.82 -2.11 0.13
N GLU A 93 -7.39 -0.92 0.35
CA GLU A 93 -8.44 -0.72 1.36
C GLU A 93 -9.70 -1.53 1.01
N LYS A 94 -10.13 -1.54 -0.26
CA LYS A 94 -11.26 -2.37 -0.73
C LYS A 94 -10.99 -3.87 -0.53
N ILE A 95 -9.82 -4.36 -0.95
CA ILE A 95 -9.46 -5.79 -0.78
C ILE A 95 -9.45 -6.17 0.71
N LEU A 96 -8.92 -5.29 1.58
CA LEU A 96 -8.92 -5.53 3.03
C LEU A 96 -10.34 -5.56 3.62
N GLU A 97 -11.28 -4.80 3.07
CA GLU A 97 -12.69 -4.84 3.47
C GLU A 97 -13.36 -6.14 3.06
N GLU A 98 -13.06 -6.68 1.88
CA GLU A 98 -13.58 -7.98 1.41
C GLU A 98 -13.03 -9.17 2.22
N LEU A 99 -11.86 -9.01 2.86
CA LEU A 99 -11.25 -10.03 3.71
C LEU A 99 -11.77 -10.04 5.16
N LYS A 100 -12.55 -9.03 5.56
CA LYS A 100 -13.19 -8.95 6.90
C LYS A 100 -14.25 -10.02 7.07
#